data_AF-A0A136KTG2-F1
#
_entry.id   AF-A0A136KTG2-F1
#
_cell.length_a   1.000
_cell.length_b   1.000
_cell.length_c   1.000
_cell.angle_alpha   90.00
_cell.angle_beta   90.00
_cell.angle_gamma   90.00
#
_symmetry.space_group_name_H-M   'P 1'
#
loop_
_entity.id
_entity.type
_entity.pdbx_description
1 polymer ?
#
loop_
_entity_poly.entity_id
_entity_poly.type
_entity_poly.pdbx_seq_one_letter_code
_entity_poly.pdbx_strand_id
1 'polypeptide(L)' 'MNNKRTIFMISGAMDALLGGIALMIYFGIIPVEIDIPRWVIGVFGGILFFSGIGLFTYFLTRTE' A
#
# COMPACT_ATOMS: atom_id res chain seq x y z
N MET A 1 22.86 0.34 11.61
CA MET A 1 21.44 0.33 11.20
C MET A 1 21.07 -1.06 10.75
N ASN A 2 20.03 -1.65 11.33
CA ASN A 2 19.61 -3.02 11.04
C ASN A 2 18.96 -3.06 9.65
N ASN A 3 19.72 -3.43 8.60
CA ASN A 3 19.28 -3.38 7.18
C ASN A 3 17.89 -3.97 6.94
N LYS A 4 17.53 -5.02 7.69
CA LYS A 4 16.21 -5.66 7.61
C LYS A 4 15.07 -4.70 7.94
N ARG A 5 15.21 -3.88 8.98
CA ARG A 5 14.19 -2.90 9.39
C ARG A 5 13.96 -1.84 8.31
N THR A 6 15.03 -1.35 7.70
CA THR A 6 14.94 -0.39 6.59
C THR A 6 14.23 -1.00 5.38
N ILE A 7 14.55 -2.25 5.03
CA ILE A 7 13.92 -2.97 3.91
C ILE A 7 12.42 -3.15 4.17
N PHE A 8 12.02 -3.55 5.39
CA PHE A 8 10.60 -3.71 5.73
C PHE A 8 9.83 -2.39 5.76
N MET A 9 10.44 -1.29 6.22
CA MET A 9 9.82 0.03 6.10
C MET A 9 9.62 0.43 4.64
N ILE A 10 10.65 0.27 3.80
CA ILE A 10 10.54 0.59 2.37
C ILE A 10 9.46 -0.28 1.70
N SER A 11 9.42 -1.58 1.99
CA SER A 11 8.38 -2.48 1.49
C SER A 11 6.98 -2.03 1.91
N GLY A 12 6.77 -1.73 3.20
CA GLY A 12 5.48 -1.24 3.69
C GLY A 12 5.08 0.09 3.06
N ALA A 13 6.04 1.01 2.87
CA ALA A 13 5.79 2.27 2.18
C ALA A 13 5.41 2.07 0.70
N MET A 14 6.04 1.10 0.02
CA MET A 14 5.72 0.76 -1.37
C MET A 14 4.34 0.11 -1.48
N ASP A 15 4.00 -0.82 -0.61
CA ASP A 15 2.68 -1.45 -0.57
C ASP A 15 1.58 -0.41 -0.28
N ALA A 16 1.85 0.54 0.63
CA ALA A 16 0.97 1.66 0.89
C ALA A 16 0.81 2.56 -0.34
N LEU A 17 1.88 2.88 -1.04
CA LEU A 17 1.81 3.72 -2.25
C LEU A 17 1.05 3.02 -3.38
N LEU A 18 1.33 1.75 -3.65
CA LEU A 18 0.64 0.96 -4.68
C LEU A 18 -0.84 0.77 -4.34
N GLY A 19 -1.14 0.47 -3.07
CA GLY A 19 -2.51 0.38 -2.58
C GLY A 19 -3.26 1.71 -2.69
N GLY A 20 -2.58 2.83 -2.40
CA GLY A 20 -3.14 4.17 -2.54
C GLY A 20 -3.46 4.52 -3.99
N ILE A 21 -2.57 4.19 -4.93
CA ILE A 21 -2.82 4.36 -6.37
C ILE A 21 -4.01 3.51 -6.81
N ALA A 22 -4.07 2.23 -6.41
CA ALA A 22 -5.20 1.36 -6.72
C ALA A 22 -6.52 1.92 -6.15
N LEU A 23 -6.53 2.47 -4.94
CA LEU A 23 -7.70 3.14 -4.36
C LEU A 23 -8.09 4.41 -5.13
N MET A 24 -7.12 5.20 -5.60
CA MET A 24 -7.42 6.36 -6.45
C MET A 24 -8.09 5.96 -7.76
N ILE A 25 -7.69 4.83 -8.37
CA ILE A 25 -8.35 4.25 -9.54
C ILE A 25 -9.75 3.73 -9.17
N TYR A 26 -9.91 3.14 -7.99
CA TYR A 26 -11.20 2.67 -7.49
C TYR A 26 -12.21 3.81 -7.33
N PHE A 27 -11.81 4.91 -6.69
CA PHE A 27 -12.65 6.10 -6.49
C PHE A 27 -12.81 6.96 -7.76
N GLY A 28 -12.17 6.58 -8.87
CA GLY A 28 -12.26 7.30 -10.14
C GLY A 28 -11.54 8.65 -10.15
N ILE A 29 -10.60 8.87 -9.22
CA ILE A 29 -9.74 10.07 -9.21
C ILE A 29 -8.79 10.03 -10.42
N ILE A 30 -8.26 8.84 -10.72
CA ILE A 30 -7.47 8.60 -11.94
C ILE A 30 -8.38 7.86 -12.93
N PRO A 31 -8.71 8.45 -14.09
CA PRO A 31 -9.53 7.82 -15.10
C PRO A 31 -8.70 6.78 -15.87
N VAL A 32 -8.50 5.61 -15.25
CA VAL A 32 -7.90 4.44 -15.89
C VAL A 32 -9.01 3.44 -16.19
N GLU A 33 -9.16 3.09 -17.45
CA GLU A 33 -9.99 1.96 -17.87
C GLU A 33 -9.13 0.69 -17.80
N ILE A 34 -9.48 -0.19 -16.86
CA ILE A 34 -8.81 -1.46 -16.65
C ILE A 34 -9.87 -2.55 -16.83
N ASP A 35 -9.52 -3.62 -17.53
CA ASP A 35 -10.41 -4.77 -17.83
C ASP A 35 -10.70 -5.65 -16.57
N ILE A 36 -10.37 -5.13 -15.39
CA ILE A 36 -10.52 -5.79 -14.09
C ILE A 36 -11.75 -5.20 -13.38
N PRO A 37 -12.62 -6.01 -12.76
CA PRO A 37 -13.78 -5.50 -12.04
C PRO A 37 -13.38 -4.47 -10.97
N ARG A 38 -14.06 -3.31 -10.96
CA ARG A 38 -13.71 -2.18 -10.08
C ARG A 38 -13.63 -2.60 -8.61
N TRP A 39 -14.52 -3.46 -8.12
CA TRP A 39 -14.50 -3.94 -6.74
C TRP A 39 -13.22 -4.71 -6.38
N VAL A 40 -12.62 -5.45 -7.33
CA VAL A 40 -11.35 -6.16 -7.14
C VAL A 40 -10.24 -5.16 -6.89
N ILE A 41 -10.19 -4.09 -7.68
CA ILE A 41 -9.20 -3.00 -7.52
C ILE A 41 -9.35 -2.36 -6.13
N GLY A 42 -10.58 -2.11 -5.68
CA GLY A 42 -10.85 -1.56 -4.35
C GLY A 42 -10.40 -2.48 -3.22
N VAL A 43 -10.68 -3.79 -3.32
CA VAL A 43 -10.28 -4.77 -2.30
C VAL A 43 -8.77 -4.94 -2.25
N PHE A 44 -8.11 -5.15 -3.39
CA PHE A 44 -6.65 -5.29 -3.45
C PHE A 44 -5.94 -4.00 -3.02
N GLY A 45 -6.42 -2.85 -3.51
CA GLY A 45 -5.90 -1.54 -3.14
C GLY A 45 -6.04 -1.28 -1.64
N GLY A 46 -7.20 -1.60 -1.06
CA GLY A 46 -7.43 -1.50 0.38
C GLY A 46 -6.49 -2.40 1.19
N ILE A 47 -6.38 -3.68 0.84
CA ILE A 47 -5.49 -4.62 1.54
C ILE A 47 -4.05 -4.13 1.50
N LEU A 48 -3.52 -3.80 0.32
CA LEU A 48 -2.16 -3.29 0.14
C LEU A 48 -1.94 -1.98 0.91
N PHE A 49 -2.90 -1.06 0.87
CA PHE A 49 -2.80 0.22 1.54
C PHE A 49 -2.73 0.06 3.06
N PHE A 50 -3.69 -0.65 3.64
CA PHE A 50 -3.76 -0.84 5.09
C PHE A 50 -2.65 -1.75 5.61
N SER A 51 -2.28 -2.82 4.88
CA SER A 51 -1.15 -3.67 5.28
C SER A 51 0.16 -2.91 5.19
N GLY A 52 0.37 -2.14 4.12
CA GLY A 52 1.57 -1.35 3.91
C GLY A 52 1.76 -0.28 4.99
N ILE A 53 0.70 0.47 5.31
CA ILE A 53 0.71 1.45 6.40
C ILE A 53 0.99 0.77 7.74
N GLY A 54 0.32 -0.35 8.02
CA GLY A 54 0.52 -1.10 9.27
C GLY A 54 1.97 -1.57 9.43
N LEU A 55 2.55 -2.14 8.37
CA LEU A 55 3.93 -2.62 8.38
C LEU A 55 4.93 -1.46 8.49
N PHE A 56 4.72 -0.39 7.72
CA PHE A 56 5.54 0.82 7.77
C PHE A 56 5.53 1.44 9.17
N THR A 57 4.35 1.70 9.72
CA THR A 57 4.20 2.29 11.05
C THR A 57 4.78 1.40 12.14
N TYR A 58 4.59 0.08 12.05
CA TYR A 58 5.18 -0.87 13.00
C TYR A 58 6.71 -0.78 13.03
N PHE A 59 7.38 -0.85 11.88
CA PHE A 59 8.84 -0.77 11.83
C PHE A 59 9.38 0.66 12.03
N LEU A 60 8.56 1.68 11.80
CA LEU A 60 8.88 3.07 12.11
C LEU A 60 8.91 3.32 13.62
N THR A 61 7.88 2.86 14.34
CA THR A 61 7.75 3.02 15.80
C THR A 61 8.56 2.02 16.60
N ARG A 62 8.95 0.88 16.01
CA ARG A 62 9.83 -0.08 16.68
C ARG A 62 11.24 0.50 16.82
N THR A 63 11.60 0.87 18.04
CA THR A 63 12.87 1.51 18.41
C THR A 63 14.00 0.54 18.76
N GLU A 64 13.77 -0.77 18.63
CA GLU A 64 14.78 -1.82 18.90
C GLU A 64 15.47 -2.34 17.63
#